data_AF-G3IR84-F1
#
_entry.id   AF-G3IR84-F1
#
_cell.length_a   1.000
_cell.length_b   1.000
_cell.length_c   1.000
_cell.angle_alpha   90.00
_cell.angle_beta   90.00
_cell.angle_gamma   90.00
#
_symmetry.space_group_name_H-M   'P 1'
#
loop_
_entity.id
_entity.type
_entity.pdbx_description
1 polymer ?
#
loop_
_entity_poly.entity_id
_entity_poly.type
_entity_poly.pdbx_seq_one_letter_code
_entity_poly.pdbx_strand_id
1 'polypeptide(L)'
;MIAASIPRERFSPLAKISHLSGASEMTDEILADLIKTNIDDKYFIGEIDKMCNAFIGDNYANDLISRIKQELVDINNEGVNLFKEGRIKDALAIFEDAVEKMPNNQAITLSLLKIIIHDLKISKPDPKKTMLVQSYINKAIKIGVPHDQIGSIQLELDKIQYQNPLTQKS
;
A
#
# COMPACT_ATOMS: atom_id res chain seq x y z
N MET A 1 -0.57 10.72 16.99
CA MET A 1 -1.17 11.87 16.30
C MET A 1 -1.71 11.35 14.98
N ILE A 2 -2.99 11.58 14.66
CA ILE A 2 -3.65 10.96 13.50
C ILE A 2 -3.11 11.65 12.23
N ALA A 3 -2.25 10.97 11.46
CA ALA A 3 -1.94 11.38 10.10
C ALA A 3 -3.19 11.16 9.26
N ALA A 4 -4.11 12.13 9.31
CA ALA A 4 -5.25 12.17 8.43
C ALA A 4 -4.70 12.41 7.02
N SER A 5 -4.84 11.42 6.14
CA SER A 5 -4.49 11.53 4.73
C SER A 5 -5.09 12.81 4.15
N ILE A 6 -4.24 13.75 3.73
CA ILE A 6 -4.68 15.02 3.17
C ILE A 6 -5.38 14.72 1.83
N PRO A 7 -6.64 15.16 1.65
CA PRO A 7 -7.35 14.94 0.40
C PRO A 7 -6.60 15.60 -0.77
N ARG A 8 -6.56 14.92 -1.92
CA ARG A 8 -5.95 15.37 -3.19
C ARG A 8 -6.21 16.85 -3.50
N GLU A 9 -7.42 17.31 -3.23
CA GLU A 9 -7.93 18.65 -3.50
C GLU A 9 -7.30 19.75 -2.63
N ARG A 10 -6.71 19.39 -1.48
CA ARG A 10 -6.11 20.34 -0.51
C ARG A 10 -4.59 20.45 -0.64
N PHE A 11 -3.99 19.69 -1.55
CA PHE A 11 -2.55 19.61 -1.72
C PHE A 11 -1.92 20.93 -2.20
N SER A 12 -2.51 21.55 -3.24
CA SER A 12 -1.97 22.80 -3.82
C SER A 12 -1.93 23.98 -2.82
N PRO A 13 -2.99 24.26 -2.02
CA PRO A 13 -2.94 25.29 -0.99
C PRO A 13 -1.90 25.03 0.11
N LEU A 14 -1.75 23.79 0.58
CA LEU A 14 -0.86 23.46 1.70
C LEU A 14 0.62 23.57 1.32
N ALA A 15 1.00 23.07 0.15
CA ALA A 15 2.37 23.22 -0.34
C ALA A 15 2.77 24.70 -0.50
N LYS A 16 1.82 25.53 -0.98
CA LYS A 16 2.01 26.98 -1.08
C LYS A 16 2.20 27.62 0.30
N ILE A 17 1.42 27.21 1.30
CA ILE A 17 1.49 27.75 2.67
C ILE A 17 2.79 27.32 3.36
N SER A 18 3.18 26.05 3.27
CA SER A 18 4.37 25.54 3.96
C SER A 18 5.69 26.08 3.40
N HIS A 19 5.78 26.32 2.09
CA HIS A 19 6.94 27.00 1.51
C HIS A 19 7.03 28.46 2.00
N LEU A 20 5.90 29.19 2.03
CA LEU A 20 5.87 30.57 2.50
C LEU A 20 6.14 30.71 4.00
N SER A 21 5.91 29.67 4.80
CA SER A 21 6.09 29.68 6.26
C SER A 21 7.44 29.14 6.74
N GLY A 22 8.30 28.64 5.83
CA GLY A 22 9.60 28.04 6.19
C GLY A 22 9.48 26.66 6.85
N ALA A 23 8.31 26.02 6.82
CA ALA A 23 8.04 24.72 7.42
C ALA A 23 8.40 23.56 6.47
N SER A 24 9.68 23.43 6.10
CA SER A 24 10.11 22.47 5.08
C SER A 24 9.86 21.00 5.50
N GLU A 25 10.15 20.61 6.75
CA GLU A 25 10.01 19.22 7.21
C GLU A 25 8.57 18.69 7.13
N MET A 26 7.58 19.52 7.51
CA MET A 26 6.16 19.14 7.41
C MET A 26 5.71 19.01 5.94
N THR A 27 6.37 19.71 5.02
CA THR A 27 6.11 19.63 3.57
C THR A 27 6.61 18.31 3.00
N ASP A 28 7.80 17.87 3.43
CA ASP A 28 8.45 16.65 2.97
C ASP A 28 7.65 15.39 3.35
N GLU A 29 7.15 15.31 4.58
CA GLU A 29 6.34 14.18 5.05
C GLU A 29 5.01 14.08 4.28
N ILE A 30 4.31 15.21 4.11
CA ILE A 30 3.04 15.25 3.38
C ILE A 30 3.25 14.86 1.91
N LEU A 31 4.29 15.38 1.28
CA LEU A 31 4.65 15.03 -0.10
C LEU A 31 4.98 13.54 -0.21
N ALA A 32 5.77 13.02 0.72
CA ALA A 32 6.11 11.61 0.74
C ALA A 32 4.86 10.72 0.85
N ASP A 33 3.93 11.03 1.75
CA ASP A 33 2.69 10.27 1.93
C ASP A 33 1.79 10.31 0.69
N LEU A 34 1.68 11.49 0.05
CA LEU A 34 0.91 11.65 -1.18
C LEU A 34 1.53 10.86 -2.34
N ILE A 35 2.85 10.93 -2.49
CA ILE A 35 3.57 10.17 -3.50
C ILE A 35 3.43 8.67 -3.24
N LYS A 36 3.66 8.20 -2.01
CA LYS A 36 3.49 6.78 -1.60
C LYS A 36 2.10 6.27 -1.90
N THR A 37 1.07 7.08 -1.69
CA THR A 37 -0.33 6.67 -1.90
C THR A 37 -0.73 6.67 -3.37
N ASN A 38 -0.15 7.53 -4.19
CA ASN A 38 -0.60 7.81 -5.55
C ASN A 38 0.48 7.56 -6.61
N ILE A 39 1.49 6.74 -6.29
CA ILE A 39 2.67 6.56 -7.15
C ILE A 39 2.34 6.07 -8.56
N ASP A 40 1.24 5.32 -8.68
CA ASP A 40 0.75 4.77 -9.94
C ASP A 40 -0.16 5.75 -10.70
N ASP A 41 -0.68 6.81 -10.06
CA ASP A 41 -1.41 7.90 -10.72
C ASP A 41 -0.41 8.87 -11.36
N LYS A 42 0.04 8.52 -12.57
CA LYS A 42 1.00 9.33 -13.34
C LYS A 42 0.54 10.77 -13.53
N TYR A 43 -0.77 11.01 -13.64
CA TYR A 43 -1.30 12.36 -13.77
C TYR A 43 -1.09 13.13 -12.47
N PHE A 44 -1.46 12.55 -11.32
CA PHE A 44 -1.25 13.21 -10.03
C PHE A 44 0.22 13.44 -9.72
N ILE A 45 1.08 12.45 -9.97
CA ILE A 45 2.53 12.59 -9.77
C ILE A 45 3.09 13.73 -10.63
N GLY A 46 2.60 13.90 -11.86
CA GLY A 46 2.95 15.06 -12.70
C GLY A 46 2.50 16.40 -12.12
N GLU A 47 1.33 16.46 -11.48
CA GLU A 47 0.87 17.67 -10.79
C GLU A 47 1.72 18.00 -9.54
N ILE A 48 2.17 16.97 -8.80
CA ILE A 48 3.14 17.13 -7.69
C ILE A 48 4.45 17.71 -8.21
N ASP A 49 4.99 17.16 -9.31
CA ASP A 49 6.25 17.63 -9.90
C ASP A 49 6.17 19.10 -10.35
N LYS A 50 5.14 19.45 -11.15
CA LYS A 50 4.90 20.84 -11.57
C LYS A 50 4.82 21.80 -10.40
N MET A 51 4.12 21.41 -9.34
CA MET A 51 3.95 22.24 -8.16
C MET A 51 5.28 22.43 -7.41
N CYS A 52 6.07 21.37 -7.21
CA CYS A 52 7.35 21.49 -6.53
C CYS A 52 8.34 22.35 -7.33
N ASN A 53 8.37 22.23 -8.66
CA ASN A 53 9.19 23.09 -9.51
C ASN A 53 8.76 24.57 -9.42
N ALA A 54 7.46 24.85 -9.26
CA ALA A 54 6.95 26.22 -9.16
C ALA A 54 7.19 26.88 -7.80
N PHE A 55 7.24 26.10 -6.71
CA PHE A 55 7.23 26.65 -5.35
C PHE A 55 8.37 26.21 -4.45
N ILE A 56 9.05 25.08 -4.70
CA ILE A 56 10.09 24.55 -3.80
C ILE A 56 11.47 24.69 -4.45
N GLY A 57 11.59 24.18 -5.67
CA GLY A 57 12.83 24.19 -6.43
C GLY A 57 12.88 23.07 -7.46
N ASP A 58 13.71 23.27 -8.47
CA ASP A 58 13.90 22.31 -9.55
C ASP A 58 14.39 20.96 -9.00
N ASN A 59 13.90 19.86 -9.60
CA ASN A 59 14.27 18.47 -9.31
C ASN A 59 13.88 17.92 -7.93
N TYR A 60 13.43 18.75 -6.98
CA TYR A 60 13.07 18.29 -5.64
C TYR A 60 12.03 17.14 -5.67
N ALA A 61 10.95 17.32 -6.43
CA ALA A 61 9.93 16.27 -6.56
C ALA A 61 10.48 15.03 -7.25
N ASN A 62 11.29 15.20 -8.30
CA ASN A 62 11.87 14.08 -9.03
C ASN A 62 12.75 13.20 -8.13
N ASP A 63 13.59 13.81 -7.29
CA ASP A 63 14.44 13.10 -6.35
C ASP A 63 13.59 12.34 -5.30
N LEU A 64 12.57 13.01 -4.74
CA LEU A 64 11.66 12.41 -3.77
C LEU A 64 10.85 11.25 -4.37
N ILE A 65 10.28 11.44 -5.56
CA ILE A 65 9.53 10.41 -6.30
C ILE A 65 10.44 9.23 -6.61
N SER A 66 11.65 9.48 -7.11
CA SER A 66 12.61 8.42 -7.45
C SER A 66 12.97 7.58 -6.22
N ARG A 67 13.26 8.23 -5.09
CA ARG A 67 13.56 7.57 -3.82
C ARG A 67 12.41 6.68 -3.36
N ILE A 68 11.17 7.19 -3.39
CA ILE A 68 9.99 6.42 -2.96
C ILE A 68 9.71 5.25 -3.91
N LYS A 69 9.91 5.43 -5.23
CA LYS A 69 9.80 4.31 -6.18
C LYS A 69 10.82 3.22 -5.88
N GLN A 70 12.06 3.60 -5.60
CA GLN A 70 13.10 2.64 -5.26
C GLN A 70 12.76 1.90 -3.96
N GLU A 71 12.32 2.60 -2.92
CA GLU A 71 11.87 2.00 -1.66
C GLU A 71 10.76 0.95 -1.89
N LEU A 72 9.76 1.28 -2.72
CA LEU A 72 8.68 0.35 -3.07
C LEU A 72 9.17 -0.86 -3.88
N VAL A 73 10.12 -0.66 -4.79
CA VAL A 73 10.74 -1.75 -5.57
C VAL A 73 11.53 -2.67 -4.65
N ASP A 74 12.31 -2.11 -3.71
CA ASP A 74 13.14 -2.86 -2.78
C ASP A 74 12.28 -3.72 -1.85
N ILE A 75 11.24 -3.14 -1.23
CA ILE A 75 10.29 -3.86 -0.39
C ILE A 75 9.62 -5.01 -1.16
N ASN A 76 9.15 -4.73 -2.38
CA ASN A 76 8.50 -5.76 -3.21
C ASN A 76 9.47 -6.88 -3.58
N ASN A 77 10.69 -6.53 -3.98
CA ASN A 77 11.70 -7.51 -4.37
C ASN A 77 12.11 -8.39 -3.19
N GLU A 78 12.37 -7.78 -2.03
CA GLU A 78 12.72 -8.50 -0.80
C GLU A 78 11.60 -9.46 -0.40
N GLY A 79 10.36 -8.97 -0.29
CA GLY A 79 9.22 -9.80 0.10
C GLY A 79 8.93 -10.92 -0.90
N VAL A 80 9.02 -10.65 -2.21
CA VAL A 80 8.81 -11.68 -3.25
C VAL A 80 9.95 -12.71 -3.26
N ASN A 81 11.20 -12.31 -3.02
CA ASN A 81 12.32 -13.23 -2.95
C ASN A 81 12.21 -14.17 -1.75
N LEU A 82 11.92 -13.63 -0.56
CA LEU A 82 11.65 -14.43 0.63
C LEU A 82 10.50 -15.42 0.41
N PHE A 83 9.44 -14.98 -0.26
CA PHE A 83 8.32 -15.84 -0.62
C PHE A 83 8.73 -16.98 -1.56
N LYS A 84 9.51 -16.70 -2.61
CA LYS A 84 10.04 -17.71 -3.55
C LYS A 84 10.97 -18.72 -2.89
N GLU A 85 11.70 -18.31 -1.86
CA GLU A 85 12.55 -19.17 -1.03
C GLU A 85 11.75 -20.05 -0.05
N GLY A 86 10.42 -19.91 0.00
CA GLY A 86 9.57 -20.61 0.96
C GLY A 86 9.60 -20.00 2.37
N ARG A 87 10.29 -18.87 2.56
CA ARG A 87 10.37 -18.12 3.82
C ARG A 87 9.14 -17.21 4.00
N ILE A 88 7.96 -17.83 3.97
CA ILE A 88 6.66 -17.13 3.93
C ILE A 88 6.46 -16.22 5.15
N LYS A 89 6.89 -16.66 6.34
CA LYS A 89 6.78 -15.83 7.57
C LYS A 89 7.58 -14.54 7.46
N ASP A 90 8.78 -14.61 6.89
CA ASP A 90 9.65 -13.45 6.73
C ASP A 90 9.08 -12.52 5.67
N ALA A 91 8.57 -13.07 4.56
CA ALA A 91 7.87 -12.29 3.53
C ALA A 91 6.65 -11.56 4.10
N LEU A 92 5.84 -12.23 4.93
CA LEU A 92 4.70 -11.61 5.60
C LEU A 92 5.15 -10.45 6.50
N ALA A 93 6.19 -10.63 7.31
CA ALA A 93 6.70 -9.59 8.19
C ALA A 93 7.15 -8.33 7.42
N ILE A 94 7.84 -8.50 6.28
CA ILE A 94 8.25 -7.39 5.42
C ILE A 94 7.03 -6.61 4.90
N PHE A 95 6.01 -7.31 4.40
CA PHE A 95 4.83 -6.64 3.87
C PHE A 95 3.91 -6.06 4.95
N GLU A 96 3.84 -6.68 6.12
CA GLU A 96 3.09 -6.13 7.28
C GLU A 96 3.72 -4.81 7.74
N ASP A 97 5.04 -4.77 7.93
CA ASP A 97 5.77 -3.54 8.27
C ASP A 97 5.60 -2.46 7.18
N ALA A 98 5.64 -2.85 5.90
CA ALA A 98 5.38 -1.93 4.80
C ALA A 98 3.95 -1.37 4.81
N VAL A 99 2.95 -2.19 5.16
CA VAL A 99 1.55 -1.74 5.29
C VAL A 99 1.36 -0.83 6.51
N GLU A 100 2.16 -0.98 7.58
CA GLU A 100 2.14 -0.05 8.71
C GLU A 100 2.75 1.31 8.34
N LYS A 101 3.87 1.30 7.61
CA LYS A 101 4.55 2.52 7.14
C LYS A 101 3.84 3.24 6.00
N MET A 102 3.09 2.50 5.18
CA MET A 102 2.41 3.02 3.98
C MET A 102 0.96 2.52 3.91
N PRO A 103 0.11 2.90 4.89
CA PRO A 103 -1.19 2.27 5.09
C PRO A 103 -2.20 2.47 3.97
N ASN A 104 -1.98 3.45 3.09
CA ASN A 104 -2.86 3.77 1.97
C ASN A 104 -2.30 3.30 0.62
N ASN A 105 -1.14 2.64 0.58
CA ASN A 105 -0.56 2.15 -0.67
C ASN A 105 -1.26 0.85 -1.11
N GLN A 106 -1.91 0.92 -2.28
CA GLN A 106 -2.67 -0.17 -2.86
C GLN A 106 -1.78 -1.37 -3.25
N ALA A 107 -0.64 -1.14 -3.88
CA ALA A 107 0.27 -2.19 -4.36
C ALA A 107 0.85 -3.03 -3.22
N ILE A 108 1.27 -2.39 -2.12
CA ILE A 108 1.80 -3.04 -0.93
C ILE A 108 0.70 -3.88 -0.25
N THR A 109 -0.50 -3.31 -0.07
CA THR A 109 -1.65 -4.02 0.53
C THR A 109 -2.06 -5.23 -0.30
N LEU A 110 -2.08 -5.11 -1.63
CA LEU A 110 -2.37 -6.22 -2.55
C LEU A 110 -1.30 -7.32 -2.50
N SER A 111 -0.03 -6.94 -2.39
CA SER A 111 1.07 -7.90 -2.31
C SER A 111 1.00 -8.72 -1.03
N LEU A 112 0.68 -8.07 0.10
CA LEU A 112 0.41 -8.76 1.36
C LEU A 112 -0.76 -9.75 1.22
N LEU A 113 -1.90 -9.30 0.68
CA LEU A 113 -3.08 -10.16 0.50
C LEU A 113 -2.77 -11.40 -0.34
N LYS A 114 -2.01 -11.26 -1.43
CA LYS A 114 -1.61 -12.38 -2.29
C LYS A 114 -0.77 -13.42 -1.53
N ILE A 115 0.15 -12.96 -0.68
CA ILE A 115 1.00 -13.85 0.12
C ILE A 115 0.17 -14.58 1.18
N ILE A 116 -0.71 -13.88 1.91
CA ILE A 116 -1.57 -14.52 2.92
C ILE A 116 -2.50 -15.55 2.27
N ILE A 117 -3.12 -15.24 1.13
CA ILE A 117 -3.96 -16.18 0.38
C ILE A 117 -3.15 -17.41 -0.06
N HIS A 118 -1.93 -17.22 -0.56
CA HIS A 118 -1.09 -18.34 -0.92
C HIS A 118 -0.74 -19.22 0.31
N ASP A 119 -0.34 -18.61 1.42
CA ASP A 119 -0.07 -19.32 2.67
C ASP A 119 -1.29 -20.13 3.14
N LEU A 120 -2.49 -19.57 3.01
CA LEU A 120 -3.75 -20.27 3.32
C LEU A 120 -4.03 -21.46 2.41
N LYS A 121 -3.64 -21.43 1.13
CA LYS A 121 -3.83 -22.56 0.19
C LYS A 121 -2.96 -23.76 0.52
N ILE A 122 -1.76 -23.51 1.04
CA ILE A 122 -0.76 -24.56 1.30
C ILE A 122 -0.73 -25.02 2.76
N SER A 123 -1.29 -24.24 3.67
CA SER A 123 -1.36 -24.55 5.10
C SER A 123 -2.73 -25.11 5.49
N LYS A 124 -2.82 -25.69 6.69
CA LYS A 124 -4.11 -26.15 7.23
C LYS A 124 -5.03 -24.94 7.44
N PRO A 125 -6.36 -25.11 7.24
CA PRO A 125 -7.31 -24.04 7.49
C PRO A 125 -7.15 -23.45 8.90
N ASP A 126 -6.97 -22.15 8.96
CA ASP A 126 -6.86 -21.39 10.20
C ASP A 126 -7.90 -20.26 10.20
N PRO A 127 -8.93 -20.33 11.06
CA PRO A 127 -9.94 -19.27 11.18
C PRO A 127 -9.34 -17.90 11.47
N LYS A 128 -8.24 -17.82 12.22
CA LYS A 128 -7.59 -16.54 12.55
C LYS A 128 -6.94 -15.90 11.33
N LYS A 129 -6.24 -16.70 10.51
CA LYS A 129 -5.67 -16.22 9.24
C LYS A 129 -6.75 -15.78 8.27
N THR A 130 -7.88 -16.50 8.26
CA THR A 130 -9.03 -16.12 7.42
C THR A 130 -9.63 -14.77 7.83
N MET A 131 -9.80 -14.54 9.13
CA MET A 131 -10.22 -13.23 9.65
C MET A 131 -9.22 -12.12 9.31
N LEU A 132 -7.91 -12.42 9.39
CA LEU A 132 -6.86 -11.47 9.02
C LEU A 132 -6.95 -11.05 7.55
N VAL A 133 -7.13 -12.02 6.64
CA VAL A 133 -7.35 -11.72 5.21
C VAL A 133 -8.57 -10.82 5.03
N GLN A 134 -9.70 -11.13 5.67
CA GLN A 134 -10.90 -10.31 5.54
C GLN A 134 -10.68 -8.87 6.03
N SER A 135 -9.92 -8.69 7.11
CA SER A 135 -9.53 -7.36 7.59
C SER A 135 -8.74 -6.58 6.54
N TYR A 136 -7.76 -7.23 5.89
CA TYR A 136 -6.98 -6.61 4.82
C TYR A 136 -7.79 -6.37 3.54
N ILE A 137 -8.74 -7.23 3.20
CA ILE A 137 -9.69 -6.98 2.10
C ILE A 137 -10.51 -5.72 2.39
N ASN A 138 -11.06 -5.60 3.60
CA ASN A 138 -11.83 -4.42 4.01
C ASN A 138 -10.96 -3.15 3.98
N LYS A 139 -9.69 -3.25 4.37
CA LYS A 139 -8.73 -2.14 4.23
C LYS A 139 -8.49 -1.79 2.75
N ALA A 140 -8.24 -2.78 1.91
CA ALA A 140 -8.00 -2.61 0.48
C ALA A 140 -9.18 -1.91 -0.22
N ILE A 141 -10.43 -2.28 0.13
CA ILE A 141 -11.64 -1.58 -0.34
C ILE A 141 -11.64 -0.11 0.11
N LYS A 142 -11.35 0.16 1.38
CA LYS A 142 -11.35 1.53 1.93
C LYS A 142 -10.32 2.44 1.27
N ILE A 143 -9.15 1.91 0.90
CA ILE A 143 -8.08 2.67 0.23
C ILE A 143 -8.25 2.73 -1.30
N GLY A 144 -9.35 2.18 -1.83
CA GLY A 144 -9.74 2.32 -3.23
C GLY A 144 -9.08 1.33 -4.20
N VAL A 145 -8.64 0.16 -3.72
CA VAL A 145 -8.19 -0.92 -4.62
C VAL A 145 -9.32 -1.28 -5.60
N PRO A 146 -9.02 -1.43 -6.92
CA PRO A 146 -10.00 -1.81 -7.93
C PRO A 146 -10.83 -3.05 -7.58
N HIS A 147 -12.14 -2.98 -7.83
CA HIS A 147 -13.10 -4.02 -7.44
C HIS A 147 -12.82 -5.38 -8.10
N ASP A 148 -12.31 -5.40 -9.32
CA ASP A 148 -11.91 -6.63 -10.02
C ASP A 148 -10.76 -7.36 -9.30
N GLN A 149 -9.78 -6.61 -8.81
CA GLN A 149 -8.66 -7.16 -8.02
C GLN A 149 -9.14 -7.70 -6.66
N ILE A 150 -10.04 -6.97 -5.98
CA ILE A 150 -10.68 -7.44 -4.74
C ILE A 150 -11.50 -8.71 -4.99
N GLY A 151 -12.31 -8.72 -6.05
CA GLY A 151 -13.14 -9.87 -6.41
C GLY A 151 -12.31 -11.13 -6.68
N SER A 152 -11.17 -11.00 -7.35
CA SER A 152 -10.25 -12.13 -7.55
C SER A 152 -9.73 -12.71 -6.23
N ILE A 153 -9.34 -11.85 -5.28
CA ILE A 153 -8.85 -12.27 -3.96
C ILE A 153 -9.96 -12.94 -3.14
N GLN A 154 -11.17 -12.37 -3.15
CA GLN A 154 -12.32 -12.93 -2.45
C GLN A 154 -12.69 -14.31 -3.00
N LEU A 155 -12.74 -14.46 -4.33
CA LEU A 155 -13.00 -15.75 -4.98
C LEU A 155 -11.97 -16.82 -4.59
N GLU A 156 -10.70 -16.44 -4.42
CA GLU A 156 -9.67 -17.36 -3.95
C GLU A 156 -9.87 -17.75 -2.48
N LEU A 157 -10.24 -16.79 -1.63
CA LEU A 157 -10.53 -17.06 -0.21
C LEU A 157 -11.73 -18.00 -0.06
N ASP A 158 -12.82 -17.75 -0.80
CA ASP A 158 -14.02 -18.55 -0.74
C ASP A 158 -13.73 -20.00 -1.15
N LYS A 159 -12.95 -20.22 -2.22
CA LYS A 159 -12.53 -21.57 -2.64
C LYS A 159 -11.79 -22.33 -1.53
N ILE A 160 -10.92 -21.65 -0.79
CA ILE A 160 -10.19 -22.26 0.34
C ILE A 160 -11.16 -22.65 1.46
N GLN A 161 -12.18 -21.83 1.72
CA GLN A 161 -13.20 -22.11 2.73
C GLN A 161 -14.18 -23.23 2.32
N TYR A 162 -14.55 -23.32 1.04
CA TYR A 162 -15.45 -24.36 0.52
C TYR A 162 -14.79 -25.73 0.38
N GLN A 163 -13.48 -25.78 0.15
CA GLN A 163 -12.72 -27.04 0.15
C GLN A 163 -12.49 -27.60 1.57
N ASN A 164 -13.01 -26.94 2.60
CA ASN A 164 -12.88 -27.34 3.99
C ASN A 164 -14.05 -28.27 4.42
N PRO A 165 -13.81 -29.53 4.84
CA PRO A 165 -14.87 -30.48 5.22
C PRO A 165 -15.75 -30.06 6.40
N LEU A 166 -15.36 -29.02 7.15
CA LEU A 166 -16.08 -28.54 8.33
C LEU A 166 -17.21 -27.54 8.01
N THR A 167 -17.27 -26.97 6.81
CA THR A 167 -18.36 -26.06 6.38
C THR A 167 -19.53 -26.80 5.72
N GLN A 168 -19.41 -28.12 5.47
CA GLN A 168 -20.47 -28.96 4.87
C GLN A 168 -21.48 -29.53 5.90
N LYS A 169 -21.42 -29.09 7.17
CA LYS A 169 -22.42 -29.44 8.19
C LYS A 169 -23.07 -28.18 8.76
N SER A 170 -24.05 -27.67 8.03
CA SER A 170 -25.16 -26.86 8.57
C SER A 170 -26.42 -27.23 7.81
#